data_AF-A0A7V9V9V4-F1
#
_entry.id   AF-A0A7V9V9V4-F1
#
_cell.length_a   1.000
_cell.length_b   1.000
_cell.length_c   1.000
_cell.angle_alpha   90.00
_cell.angle_beta   90.00
_cell.angle_gamma   90.00
#
_symmetry.space_group_name_H-M   'P 1'
#
loop_
_entity.id
_entity.type
_entity.pdbx_description
1 polymer ?
#
loop_
_entity_poly.entity_id
_entity_poly.type
_entity_poly.pdbx_seq_one_letter_code
_entity_poly.pdbx_strand_id
1 'polypeptide(L)'
;MAELLGREPRGPFDVVVRDSRGDPVVIRSSPLLRDATPMPTLYWLVGEELRKAVSRLEAMGGVRAADESVDDADLASAHARYAEERDVELPSGHAGPRPAGGVGGTRRGVKCLHAHYAWFLAGGDDPVGRWVHDQLGGEA
;
A
#
# COMPACT_ATOMS: atom_id res chain seq x y z
N MET A 1 -12.04 4.39 -16.37
CA MET A 1 -10.82 3.63 -15.96
C MET A 1 -9.52 4.14 -16.60
N ALA A 2 -9.53 4.87 -17.72
CA ALA A 2 -8.32 5.56 -18.24
C ALA A 2 -8.15 7.00 -17.68
N GLU A 3 -9.12 7.52 -16.93
CA GLU A 3 -9.19 8.95 -16.57
C GLU A 3 -8.58 9.31 -15.20
N LEU A 4 -8.09 8.33 -14.43
CA LEU A 4 -7.57 8.57 -13.07
C LEU A 4 -6.04 8.57 -12.97
N LEU A 5 -5.30 8.40 -14.07
CA LEU A 5 -3.83 8.30 -14.02
C LEU A 5 -3.06 9.22 -14.98
N GLY A 6 -3.67 9.78 -16.04
CA GLY A 6 -2.96 10.58 -17.05
C GLY A 6 -1.81 9.85 -17.78
N ARG A 7 -1.66 8.54 -17.52
CA ARG A 7 -0.67 7.62 -18.09
C ARG A 7 -1.26 6.22 -18.09
N GLU A 8 -0.91 5.44 -19.10
CA GLU A 8 -1.29 4.03 -19.17
C GLU A 8 -0.63 3.26 -18.01
N PRO A 9 -1.37 2.38 -17.31
CA PRO A 9 -0.80 1.51 -16.28
C PRO A 9 0.34 0.67 -16.85
N ARG A 10 1.55 0.81 -16.29
CA ARG A 10 2.76 0.10 -16.75
C ARG A 10 2.73 -1.41 -16.48
N GLY A 11 1.72 -1.90 -15.78
CA GLY A 11 1.56 -3.30 -15.39
C GLY A 11 0.09 -3.65 -15.15
N PRO A 12 -0.21 -4.96 -15.05
CA PRO A 12 -1.53 -5.42 -14.67
C PRO A 12 -1.86 -4.99 -13.23
N PHE A 13 -3.14 -4.72 -12.99
CA PHE A 13 -3.67 -4.39 -11.68
C PHE A 13 -5.12 -4.86 -11.56
N ASP A 14 -5.54 -5.14 -10.33
CA ASP A 14 -6.91 -5.48 -9.97
C ASP A 14 -7.46 -4.45 -9.00
N VAL A 15 -8.76 -4.12 -9.11
CA VAL A 15 -9.45 -3.33 -8.09
C VAL A 15 -9.86 -4.28 -6.98
N VAL A 16 -9.27 -4.12 -5.79
CA VAL A 16 -9.48 -5.01 -4.64
C VAL A 16 -10.39 -4.41 -3.56
N VAL A 17 -10.56 -3.09 -3.56
CA VAL A 17 -11.51 -2.39 -2.68
C VAL A 17 -12.28 -1.35 -3.48
N ARG A 18 -13.60 -1.28 -3.25
CA ARG A 18 -14.52 -0.27 -3.80
C ARG A 18 -15.29 0.40 -2.67
N ASP A 19 -15.70 1.64 -2.88
CA ASP A 19 -16.59 2.33 -1.96
C ASP A 19 -18.06 1.93 -2.16
N SER A 20 -18.96 2.54 -1.38
CA SER A 20 -20.41 2.30 -1.43
C SER A 20 -21.08 2.69 -2.76
N ARG A 21 -20.41 3.51 -3.59
CA ARG A 21 -20.87 3.90 -4.93
C ARG A 21 -20.31 2.98 -6.01
N GLY A 22 -19.42 2.06 -5.63
CA GLY A 22 -18.73 1.15 -6.53
C GLY A 22 -17.44 1.75 -7.13
N ASP A 23 -17.02 2.93 -6.71
CA ASP A 23 -15.80 3.58 -7.20
C ASP A 23 -14.55 2.89 -6.64
N PRO A 24 -13.46 2.75 -7.42
CA PRO A 24 -12.25 2.07 -6.97
C PRO A 24 -11.55 2.85 -5.86
N VAL A 25 -11.24 2.17 -4.75
CA VAL A 25 -10.53 2.74 -3.60
C VAL A 25 -9.10 2.22 -3.51
N VAL A 26 -8.92 0.90 -3.65
CA VAL A 26 -7.60 0.27 -3.65
C VAL A 26 -7.43 -0.58 -4.90
N ILE A 27 -6.27 -0.43 -5.54
CA ILE A 27 -5.80 -1.36 -6.54
C ILE A 27 -4.63 -2.19 -6.01
N ARG A 28 -4.54 -3.43 -6.47
CA ARG A 28 -3.40 -4.31 -6.26
C ARG A 28 -2.67 -4.51 -7.59
N SER A 29 -1.38 -4.21 -7.63
CA SER A 29 -0.52 -4.37 -8.81
C SER A 29 0.38 -5.59 -8.66
N SER A 30 0.79 -6.16 -9.80
CA SER A 30 1.79 -7.23 -9.82
C SER A 30 3.15 -6.76 -9.25
N PRO A 31 3.92 -7.65 -8.57
CA PRO A 31 5.26 -7.34 -8.07
C PRO A 31 6.29 -7.06 -9.19
N LEU A 32 5.95 -7.33 -10.44
CA LEU A 32 6.76 -7.06 -11.62
C LEU A 32 5.96 -6.27 -12.65
N LEU A 33 6.60 -5.27 -13.26
CA LEU A 33 6.07 -4.62 -14.47
C LEU A 33 6.19 -5.55 -15.68
N ARG A 34 5.56 -5.16 -16.80
CA ARG A 34 5.64 -5.93 -18.07
C ARG A 34 7.07 -6.09 -18.60
N ASP A 35 7.96 -5.17 -18.27
CA ASP A 35 9.39 -5.19 -18.60
C ASP A 35 10.25 -5.92 -17.54
N ALA A 36 9.62 -6.65 -16.62
CA ALA A 36 10.25 -7.32 -15.49
C ALA A 36 10.89 -6.39 -14.44
N THR A 37 10.63 -5.08 -14.50
CA THR A 37 11.08 -4.15 -13.46
C THR A 37 10.39 -4.46 -12.13
N PRO A 38 11.13 -4.60 -11.01
CA PRO A 38 10.54 -4.85 -9.70
C PRO A 38 9.71 -3.68 -9.17
N MET A 39 8.49 -3.97 -8.71
CA MET A 39 7.64 -3.03 -7.99
C MET A 39 7.55 -3.44 -6.53
N PRO A 40 8.06 -2.63 -5.60
CA PRO A 40 8.07 -3.01 -4.19
C PRO A 40 6.70 -2.89 -3.52
N THR A 41 5.80 -2.09 -4.10
CA THR A 41 4.46 -1.81 -3.58
C THR A 41 3.41 -2.60 -4.37
N LEU A 42 2.67 -3.46 -3.68
CA LEU A 42 1.51 -4.18 -4.20
C LEU A 42 0.23 -3.35 -4.16
N TYR A 43 -0.02 -2.65 -3.05
CA TYR A 43 -1.31 -1.98 -2.81
C TYR A 43 -1.21 -0.46 -2.94
N TRP A 44 -2.15 0.12 -3.68
CA TRP A 44 -2.18 1.55 -3.97
C TRP A 44 -3.56 2.14 -3.68
N LEU A 45 -3.58 3.20 -2.87
CA LEU A 45 -4.79 3.98 -2.59
C LEU A 45 -5.09 4.91 -3.77
N VAL A 46 -6.18 4.65 -4.48
CA VAL A 46 -6.62 5.40 -5.67
C VAL A 46 -7.89 6.19 -5.45
N GLY A 47 -8.68 5.86 -4.41
CA GLY A 47 -9.88 6.60 -4.05
C GLY A 47 -9.56 8.06 -3.73
N GLU A 48 -10.15 9.00 -4.47
CA GLU A 48 -9.74 10.40 -4.45
C GLU A 48 -9.84 11.04 -3.06
N GLU A 49 -10.98 10.86 -2.40
CA GLU A 49 -11.26 11.48 -1.10
C GLU A 49 -10.34 10.93 0.00
N LEU A 50 -10.18 9.60 0.08
CA LEU A 50 -9.25 8.99 1.03
C LEU A 50 -7.80 9.36 0.73
N ARG A 51 -7.39 9.41 -0.54
CA ARG A 51 -6.04 9.84 -0.93
C ARG A 51 -5.77 11.27 -0.48
N LYS A 52 -6.72 12.19 -0.65
CA LYS A 52 -6.63 13.57 -0.16
C LYS A 52 -6.56 13.62 1.36
N ALA A 53 -7.40 12.86 2.06
CA ALA A 53 -7.43 12.81 3.51
C ALA A 53 -6.09 12.31 4.09
N VAL A 54 -5.57 11.19 3.56
CA VAL A 54 -4.25 10.65 3.94
C VAL A 54 -3.13 11.65 3.61
N SER A 55 -3.16 12.32 2.44
CA SER A 55 -2.18 13.35 2.12
C SER A 55 -2.21 14.54 3.08
N ARG A 56 -3.39 14.95 3.57
CA ARG A 56 -3.50 16.00 4.60
C ARG A 56 -2.91 15.53 5.93
N LEU A 57 -3.20 14.29 6.33
CA LEU A 57 -2.64 13.69 7.54
C LEU A 57 -1.12 13.61 7.48
N GLU A 58 -0.54 13.19 6.34
CA GLU A 58 0.91 13.20 6.14
C GLU A 58 1.51 14.61 6.23
N ALA A 59 0.85 15.61 5.60
CA ALA A 59 1.30 17.00 5.65
C ALA A 59 1.30 17.59 7.07
N MET A 60 0.46 17.06 7.97
CA MET A 60 0.43 17.39 9.39
C MET A 60 1.46 16.62 10.23
N GLY A 61 2.34 15.84 9.61
CA GLY A 61 3.36 15.04 10.30
C GLY A 61 2.90 13.62 10.64
N GLY A 62 1.82 13.13 10.03
CA GLY A 62 1.22 11.84 10.33
C GLY A 62 2.17 10.64 10.15
N VAL A 63 3.14 10.72 9.23
CA VAL A 63 4.15 9.65 9.06
C VAL A 63 4.96 9.48 10.35
N ARG A 64 5.52 10.57 10.88
CA ARG A 64 6.28 10.57 12.13
C ARG A 64 5.40 10.15 13.31
N ALA A 65 4.17 10.65 13.37
CA ALA A 65 3.25 10.29 14.44
C ALA A 65 2.90 8.79 14.44
N ALA A 66 2.69 8.19 13.27
CA ALA A 66 2.46 6.75 13.14
C ALA A 66 3.69 5.94 13.56
N ASP A 67 4.88 6.33 13.08
CA ASP A 67 6.16 5.68 13.40
C ASP A 67 6.45 5.72 14.91
N GLU A 68 6.03 6.79 15.61
CA GLU A 68 6.16 6.91 17.08
C GLU A 68 5.04 6.21 17.86
N SER A 69 3.88 5.94 17.23
CA SER A 69 2.70 5.36 17.90
C SER A 69 2.63 3.84 17.78
N VAL A 70 3.19 3.27 16.71
CA VAL A 70 3.18 1.84 16.42
C VAL A 70 4.42 1.18 17.01
N ASP A 71 4.25 0.01 17.64
CA ASP A 71 5.38 -0.74 18.17
C ASP A 71 6.32 -1.23 17.05
N ASP A 72 7.63 -1.10 17.27
CA ASP A 72 8.67 -1.47 16.30
C ASP A 72 8.59 -2.95 15.87
N ALA A 73 8.24 -3.85 16.80
CA ALA A 73 8.13 -5.27 16.51
C ALA A 73 6.88 -5.56 15.66
N ASP A 74 5.77 -4.89 15.94
CA ASP A 74 4.55 -4.99 15.13
C ASP A 74 4.77 -4.45 13.72
N LEU A 75 5.43 -3.30 13.59
CA LEU A 75 5.79 -2.72 12.29
C LEU A 75 6.73 -3.63 11.50
N ALA A 76 7.75 -4.19 12.14
CA ALA A 76 8.65 -5.16 11.52
C ALA A 76 7.90 -6.42 11.06
N SER A 77 6.95 -6.90 11.88
CA SER A 77 6.11 -8.06 11.55
C SER A 77 5.21 -7.79 10.33
N ALA A 78 4.58 -6.61 10.30
CA ALA A 78 3.77 -6.17 9.16
C ALA A 78 4.60 -6.07 7.87
N HIS A 79 5.80 -5.49 7.93
CA HIS A 79 6.72 -5.45 6.79
C HIS A 79 7.15 -6.84 6.31
N ALA A 80 7.39 -7.79 7.23
CA ALA A 80 7.74 -9.16 6.87
C ALA A 80 6.59 -9.88 6.16
N ARG A 81 5.35 -9.78 6.70
CA ARG A 81 4.15 -10.35 6.08
C ARG A 81 3.90 -9.78 4.68
N TYR A 82 4.00 -8.46 4.54
CA TYR A 82 3.87 -7.81 3.23
C TYR A 82 4.91 -8.30 2.22
N ALA A 83 6.16 -8.45 2.66
CA ALA A 83 7.24 -8.94 1.81
C ALA A 83 7.01 -10.40 1.39
N GLU A 84 6.56 -11.26 2.31
CA GLU A 84 6.21 -12.65 2.02
C GLU A 84 5.06 -12.73 1.02
N GLU A 85 3.99 -11.97 1.23
CA GLU A 85 2.84 -11.90 0.33
C GLU A 85 3.26 -11.51 -1.10
N ARG A 86 4.12 -10.50 -1.22
CA ARG A 86 4.70 -10.07 -2.51
C ARG A 86 5.56 -11.15 -3.15
N ASP A 87 6.37 -11.83 -2.35
CA ASP A 87 7.32 -12.82 -2.85
C ASP A 87 6.62 -14.10 -3.35
N VAL A 88 5.45 -14.45 -2.79
CA VAL A 88 4.60 -15.55 -3.26
C VAL A 88 4.01 -15.26 -4.65
N GLU A 89 3.80 -13.98 -5.00
CA GLU A 89 3.27 -13.59 -6.31
C GLU A 89 4.32 -13.57 -7.43
N LEU A 90 5.60 -13.72 -7.09
CA LEU A 90 6.64 -13.78 -8.11
C LEU A 90 6.51 -15.07 -8.93
N PRO A 91 6.63 -15.01 -10.27
CA PRO A 91 6.59 -16.20 -11.11
C PRO A 91 7.61 -17.25 -10.66
N SER A 92 7.21 -18.52 -10.65
CA SER A 92 8.10 -19.64 -10.34
C SER A 92 9.32 -19.62 -11.27
N GLY A 93 10.52 -19.54 -10.68
CA GLY A 93 11.77 -19.50 -11.45
C GLY A 93 12.20 -18.10 -11.92
N HIS A 94 11.60 -17.02 -11.41
CA HIS A 94 12.08 -15.66 -11.68
C HIS A 94 13.54 -15.48 -11.25
N ALA A 95 14.43 -15.33 -12.24
CA ALA A 95 15.87 -15.17 -12.04
C ALA A 95 16.35 -13.70 -12.11
N GLY A 96 15.42 -12.77 -12.37
CA GLY A 96 15.72 -11.33 -12.45
C GLY A 96 15.79 -10.65 -11.07
N PRO A 97 16.02 -9.32 -11.05
CA PRO A 97 15.95 -8.53 -9.83
C PRO A 97 14.61 -8.75 -9.12
N ARG A 98 14.64 -8.84 -7.78
CA ARG A 98 13.44 -9.03 -6.96
C ARG A 98 13.07 -7.71 -6.26
N PRO A 99 11.77 -7.43 -6.08
CA PRO A 99 11.36 -6.32 -5.24
C PRO A 99 11.78 -6.60 -3.79
N ALA A 100 12.11 -5.55 -3.05
CA ALA A 100 12.60 -5.66 -1.67
C ALA A 100 11.96 -4.61 -0.76
N GLY A 101 12.06 -4.84 0.54
CA GLY A 101 11.42 -4.02 1.57
C GLY A 101 10.03 -4.52 1.96
N GLY A 102 9.42 -3.87 2.94
CA GLY A 102 8.05 -4.10 3.37
C GLY A 102 7.06 -3.19 2.64
N VAL A 103 6.00 -2.82 3.33
CA VAL A 103 4.96 -1.90 2.86
C VAL A 103 5.57 -0.61 2.29
N GLY A 104 5.13 -0.21 1.09
CA GLY A 104 5.65 0.98 0.40
C GLY A 104 7.11 0.89 -0.06
N GLY A 105 7.73 -0.30 0.02
CA GLY A 105 9.12 -0.55 -0.34
C GLY A 105 10.16 -0.01 0.65
N THR A 106 9.75 0.24 1.89
CA THR A 106 10.67 0.68 2.94
C THR A 106 11.44 -0.51 3.54
N ARG A 107 12.64 -0.25 4.07
CA ARG A 107 13.40 -1.28 4.81
C ARG A 107 13.06 -1.29 6.30
N ARG A 108 12.71 -0.13 6.86
CA ARG A 108 12.36 0.11 8.26
C ARG A 108 11.50 1.37 8.34
N GLY A 109 10.66 1.45 9.38
CA GLY A 109 9.84 2.60 9.66
C GLY A 109 8.79 2.88 8.58
N VAL A 110 8.02 3.94 8.77
CA VAL A 110 6.96 4.33 7.84
C VAL A 110 7.50 5.32 6.79
N LYS A 111 7.38 4.95 5.51
CA LYS A 111 7.73 5.86 4.39
C LYS A 111 6.57 6.76 3.97
N CYS A 112 5.38 6.18 3.84
CA CYS A 112 4.14 6.89 3.51
C CYS A 112 2.92 6.14 4.06
N LEU A 113 1.88 6.86 4.41
CA LEU A 113 0.64 6.33 4.96
C LEU A 113 -0.26 5.70 3.89
N HIS A 114 -0.16 6.12 2.62
CA HIS A 114 -1.04 5.62 1.55
C HIS A 114 -0.89 4.11 1.32
N ALA A 115 0.35 3.61 1.29
CA ALA A 115 0.59 2.19 1.04
C ALA A 115 0.10 1.32 2.20
N HIS A 116 0.32 1.78 3.43
CA HIS A 116 -0.14 1.12 4.64
C HIS A 116 -1.67 1.09 4.74
N TYR A 117 -2.31 2.23 4.49
CA TYR A 117 -3.77 2.29 4.52
C TYR A 117 -4.41 1.49 3.38
N ALA A 118 -3.81 1.50 2.19
CA ALA A 118 -4.28 0.67 1.08
C ALA A 118 -4.24 -0.83 1.39
N TRP A 119 -3.16 -1.31 2.01
CA TRP A 119 -3.04 -2.72 2.37
C TRP A 119 -4.02 -3.10 3.48
N PHE A 120 -4.16 -2.25 4.51
CA PHE A 120 -5.15 -2.43 5.57
C PHE A 120 -6.58 -2.54 5.04
N LEU A 121 -7.00 -1.62 4.16
CA LEU A 121 -8.33 -1.65 3.54
C LEU A 121 -8.55 -2.91 2.69
N ALA A 122 -7.48 -3.48 2.12
CA ALA A 122 -7.53 -4.73 1.39
C ALA A 122 -7.51 -5.99 2.29
N GLY A 123 -7.57 -5.82 3.62
CA GLY A 123 -7.60 -6.89 4.61
C GLY A 123 -6.23 -7.30 5.17
N GLY A 124 -5.17 -6.54 4.87
CA GLY A 124 -3.84 -6.76 5.43
C GLY A 124 -3.78 -6.44 6.93
N ASP A 125 -3.03 -7.23 7.69
CA ASP A 125 -2.74 -6.97 9.10
C ASP A 125 -1.65 -5.89 9.23
N ASP A 126 -2.04 -4.65 9.00
CA ASP A 126 -1.18 -3.48 9.02
C ASP A 126 -1.49 -2.55 10.21
N PRO A 127 -0.62 -2.48 11.23
CA PRO A 127 -0.84 -1.62 12.39
C PRO A 127 -0.82 -0.13 12.05
N VAL A 128 -0.04 0.30 11.04
CA VAL A 128 -0.02 1.69 10.58
C VAL A 128 -1.28 2.00 9.79
N GLY A 129 -1.75 1.06 8.96
CA GLY A 129 -3.01 1.23 8.25
C GLY A 129 -4.20 1.31 9.20
N ARG A 130 -4.23 0.51 10.26
CA ARG A 130 -5.19 0.63 11.37
C ARG A 130 -5.09 1.99 12.07
N TRP A 131 -3.88 2.44 12.39
CA TRP A 131 -3.67 3.77 12.98
C TRP A 131 -4.21 4.89 12.08
N VAL A 132 -3.99 4.81 10.76
CA VAL A 132 -4.56 5.78 9.80
C VAL A 132 -6.08 5.75 9.83
N HIS A 133 -6.70 4.56 9.86
CA HIS A 133 -8.14 4.40 9.95
C HIS A 133 -8.72 5.14 11.16
N ASP A 134 -8.08 4.97 12.32
CA ASP A 134 -8.48 5.62 13.57
C ASP A 134 -8.36 7.15 13.47
N GLN A 135 -7.27 7.67 12.87
CA GLN A 135 -7.09 9.11 12.65
C GLN A 135 -8.12 9.72 11.70
N LEU A 136 -8.64 8.93 10.74
CA LEU A 136 -9.64 9.37 9.79
C LEU A 136 -11.08 9.25 10.31
N GLY A 137 -11.27 8.73 11.53
CA GLY A 137 -12.57 8.68 12.20
C GLY A 137 -13.33 7.35 12.08
N GLY A 138 -12.69 6.27 11.63
CA GLY A 138 -13.19 4.90 11.82
C GLY A 138 -14.46 4.49 11.06
N GLU A 139 -15.05 5.35 10.22
CA GLU A 139 -16.23 5.02 9.42
C GLU A 139 -15.83 4.86 7.95
N ALA A 140 -15.84 3.61 7.46
CA ALA A 140 -15.70 3.24 6.05
C ALA A 140 -17.08 2.96 5.42
#